data_AF-A0A257JL32-F1
#
_entry.id   AF-A0A257JL32-F1
#
_cell.length_a   1.000
_cell.length_b   1.000
_cell.length_c   1.000
_cell.angle_alpha   90.00
_cell.angle_beta   90.00
_cell.angle_gamma   90.00
#
_symmetry.space_group_name_H-M   'P 1'
#
loop_
_entity.id
_entity.type
_entity.pdbx_description
1 polymer ?
#
loop_
_entity_poly.entity_id
_entity_poly.type
_entity_poly.pdbx_seq_one_letter_code
_entity_poly.pdbx_strand_id
1 'polypeptide(L)'
;MSARRKDDPQFDFFIPMVHDIPLKDQRETMERPFFSLQKRKRLKPIDYRSPDGEVWVKVEAVPAYGMATIWDADILIWAASALNRLKQQGVNDLPRTLRTTAYDLLRAIKRDTGGKGYQELRAALDRLASTTIFTSLRAKRGRDRRFSWIDEWDIEVDPITEQPRALRITLSNWIYEGVTQEKQLLTMHPDYFSLTGGLERALYRIARKHAGDQKKGWLCRFSVLKDKTGSDSEPKEFARMMRKIALRDELPEYSMTIVKAADGSPAAHFIRRDAGERTAISDAIIEFDQLYADTIAKKQGDLLL
;
A
#
# COMPACT_ATOMS: atom_id res chain seq x y z
N MET A 1 -29.07 -44.02 -13.80
CA MET A 1 -29.25 -42.55 -13.82
C MET A 1 -28.24 -41.95 -12.86
N SER A 2 -27.10 -41.46 -13.37
CA SER A 2 -26.05 -40.83 -12.56
C SER A 2 -26.28 -39.33 -12.57
N ALA A 3 -26.44 -38.74 -11.38
CA ALA A 3 -26.68 -37.32 -11.21
C ALA A 3 -25.47 -36.53 -11.71
N ARG A 4 -25.69 -35.70 -12.75
CA ARG A 4 -24.74 -34.66 -13.18
C ARG A 4 -24.40 -33.81 -11.94
N ARG A 5 -23.12 -33.77 -11.58
CA ARG A 5 -22.59 -32.68 -10.74
C ARG A 5 -22.99 -31.38 -11.42
N LYS A 6 -23.71 -30.52 -10.69
CA LYS A 6 -23.93 -29.14 -11.10
C LYS A 6 -22.55 -28.50 -11.09
N ASP A 7 -21.97 -28.30 -12.28
CA ASP A 7 -20.92 -27.32 -12.47
C ASP A 7 -21.52 -25.98 -12.02
N ASP A 8 -21.03 -25.48 -10.88
CA ASP A 8 -21.37 -24.16 -10.38
C ASP A 8 -20.81 -23.16 -11.41
N PRO A 9 -21.63 -22.35 -12.10
CA PRO A 9 -21.14 -21.35 -13.04
C PRO A 9 -20.63 -20.14 -12.23
N GLN A 10 -19.66 -20.39 -11.34
CA GLN A 10 -18.87 -19.33 -10.75
C GLN A 10 -17.98 -18.85 -11.89
N PHE A 11 -18.36 -17.72 -12.49
CA PHE A 11 -17.60 -17.03 -13.53
C PHE A 11 -16.11 -17.13 -13.25
N ASP A 12 -15.41 -17.88 -14.10
CA ASP A 12 -14.00 -18.18 -13.97
C ASP A 12 -13.22 -16.92 -14.41
N PHE A 13 -13.25 -15.89 -13.56
CA PHE A 13 -12.72 -14.57 -13.85
C PHE A 13 -11.20 -14.60 -13.83
N PHE A 14 -10.63 -15.01 -14.95
CA PHE A 14 -9.21 -14.89 -15.19
C PHE A 14 -8.83 -13.42 -15.30
N ILE A 15 -8.04 -12.90 -14.36
CA ILE A 15 -7.60 -11.51 -14.36
C ILE A 15 -6.48 -11.37 -15.42
N PRO A 16 -6.70 -10.71 -16.57
CA PRO A 16 -5.68 -10.57 -17.61
C PRO A 16 -4.60 -9.55 -17.21
N MET A 17 -3.42 -9.66 -17.84
CA MET A 17 -2.17 -8.94 -17.54
C MET A 17 -2.33 -7.52 -16.98
N VAL A 18 -1.60 -7.26 -15.89
CA VAL A 18 -1.68 -6.10 -15.00
C VAL A 18 -0.68 -4.99 -15.38
N HIS A 19 -0.31 -4.84 -16.66
CA HIS A 19 0.72 -3.86 -17.02
C HIS A 19 0.23 -2.40 -16.95
N ASP A 20 -1.08 -2.14 -17.08
CA ASP A 20 -1.63 -0.77 -17.12
C ASP A 20 -2.68 -0.48 -16.03
N ILE A 21 -2.77 -1.32 -14.99
CA ILE A 21 -3.73 -1.09 -13.90
C ILE A 21 -3.10 -0.10 -12.90
N PRO A 22 -3.78 1.01 -12.56
CA PRO A 22 -3.35 1.86 -11.46
C PRO A 22 -3.25 1.03 -10.17
N LEU A 23 -2.05 0.94 -9.61
CA LEU A 23 -1.80 0.19 -8.38
C LEU A 23 -2.63 0.77 -7.23
N LYS A 24 -3.36 -0.07 -6.51
CA LYS A 24 -4.20 0.31 -5.36
C LYS A 24 -3.69 -0.33 -4.08
N ASP A 25 -3.50 0.48 -3.05
CA ASP A 25 -3.20 0.02 -1.69
C ASP A 25 -4.28 0.51 -0.71
N GLN A 26 -4.51 -0.24 0.36
CA GLN A 26 -5.51 0.09 1.37
C GLN A 26 -4.96 1.15 2.34
N ARG A 27 -5.56 2.34 2.33
CA ARG A 27 -5.17 3.53 3.10
C ARG A 27 -4.98 3.25 4.59
N GLU A 28 -5.78 2.38 5.18
CA GLU A 28 -5.68 2.02 6.61
C GLU A 28 -4.39 1.29 6.96
N THR A 29 -3.84 0.47 6.05
CA THR A 29 -2.63 -0.33 6.31
C THR A 29 -1.34 0.43 6.00
N MET A 30 -1.44 1.64 5.43
CA MET A 30 -0.30 2.44 4.97
C MET A 30 0.43 3.23 6.06
N GLU A 31 -0.18 3.46 7.23
CA GLU A 31 0.44 4.26 8.32
C GLU A 31 0.74 3.48 9.60
N ARG A 32 0.45 2.18 9.60
CA ARG A 32 0.61 1.34 10.79
C ARG A 32 1.44 0.11 10.46
N PRO A 33 2.14 -0.46 11.45
CA PRO A 33 3.07 -1.54 11.20
C PRO A 33 2.36 -2.89 11.15
N PHE A 34 1.77 -3.17 9.99
CA PHE A 34 1.09 -4.42 9.69
C PHE A 34 2.03 -5.54 9.21
N PHE A 35 3.25 -5.18 8.82
CA PHE A 35 4.22 -6.07 8.20
C PHE A 35 5.61 -5.91 8.80
N SER A 36 6.40 -6.98 8.79
CA SER A 36 7.83 -6.91 9.10
C SER A 36 8.58 -6.15 8.01
N LEU A 37 9.46 -5.22 8.40
CA LEU A 37 10.34 -4.48 7.48
C LEU A 37 11.62 -5.25 7.12
N GLN A 38 11.85 -6.41 7.73
CA GLN A 38 13.06 -7.20 7.53
C GLN A 38 12.74 -8.42 6.66
N LYS A 39 13.68 -8.78 5.78
CA LYS A 39 13.58 -10.00 4.96
C LYS A 39 13.76 -11.28 5.79
N ARG A 40 14.50 -11.19 6.90
CA ARG A 40 14.69 -12.31 7.82
C ARG A 40 13.38 -12.66 8.54
N LYS A 41 13.25 -13.92 8.92
CA LYS A 41 12.13 -14.44 9.69
C LYS A 41 12.00 -13.69 11.03
N ARG A 42 10.89 -12.97 11.20
CA ARG A 42 10.55 -12.28 12.45
C ARG A 42 9.49 -13.09 13.20
N LEU A 43 9.80 -13.44 14.44
CA LEU A 43 8.87 -14.08 15.39
C LEU A 43 8.40 -13.12 16.49
N LYS A 44 9.23 -12.12 16.82
CA LYS A 44 8.87 -11.08 17.77
C LYS A 44 7.63 -10.33 17.25
N PRO A 45 6.53 -10.27 18.03
CA PRO A 45 5.33 -9.54 17.64
C PRO A 45 5.61 -8.07 17.29
N ILE A 46 4.69 -7.48 16.56
CA ILE A 46 4.57 -6.03 16.45
C ILE A 46 3.43 -5.61 17.35
N ASP A 47 3.70 -4.67 18.26
CA ASP A 47 2.69 -4.02 19.08
C ASP A 47 2.76 -2.52 18.81
N TYR A 48 1.64 -1.94 18.36
CA TYR A 48 1.52 -0.53 18.02
C TYR A 48 0.28 0.06 18.67
N ARG A 49 0.43 1.27 19.19
CA ARG A 49 -0.68 2.14 19.60
C ARG A 49 -0.48 3.51 18.98
N SER A 50 -1.55 4.10 18.48
CA SER A 50 -1.53 5.48 17.99
C SER A 50 -1.25 6.46 19.14
N PRO A 51 -0.69 7.66 18.85
CA PRO A 51 -0.39 8.65 19.89
C PRO A 51 -1.60 9.08 20.74
N ASP A 52 -2.81 9.03 20.17
CA ASP A 52 -4.08 9.31 20.86
C ASP A 52 -4.64 8.10 21.64
N GLY A 53 -4.04 6.92 21.49
CA GLY A 53 -4.47 5.67 22.13
C GLY A 53 -5.75 5.06 21.55
N GLU A 54 -6.40 5.69 20.56
CA GLU A 54 -7.68 5.23 20.01
C GLU A 54 -7.51 3.97 19.17
N VAL A 55 -6.35 3.80 18.53
CA VAL A 55 -6.11 2.70 17.62
C VAL A 55 -4.88 1.90 17.96
N TRP A 56 -5.06 0.58 18.02
CA TRP A 56 -3.98 -0.35 18.26
C TRP A 56 -3.94 -1.43 17.18
N VAL A 57 -2.73 -1.95 16.96
CA VAL A 57 -2.45 -3.05 16.05
C VAL A 57 -1.47 -3.99 16.74
N LYS A 58 -1.79 -5.27 16.76
CA LYS A 58 -0.89 -6.34 17.17
C LYS A 58 -0.77 -7.36 16.05
N VAL A 59 0.46 -7.71 15.69
CA VAL A 59 0.74 -8.69 14.62
C VAL A 59 1.59 -9.80 15.20
N GLU A 60 1.11 -11.03 15.06
CA GLU A 60 1.74 -12.24 15.56
C GLU A 60 2.10 -13.19 14.42
N ALA A 61 3.22 -13.88 14.59
CA ALA A 61 3.77 -14.81 13.62
C ALA A 61 3.59 -16.26 14.08
N VAL A 62 3.47 -17.17 13.13
CA VAL A 62 3.57 -18.60 13.41
C VAL A 62 5.04 -19.04 13.32
N PRO A 63 5.56 -19.87 14.25
CA PRO A 63 6.96 -20.31 14.26
C PRO A 63 7.43 -20.98 12.97
N ALA A 64 6.57 -21.66 12.22
CA ALA A 64 6.94 -22.30 10.95
C ALA A 64 7.34 -21.28 9.86
N TYR A 65 6.49 -20.27 9.64
CA TYR A 65 6.61 -19.36 8.49
C TYR A 65 7.17 -17.98 8.84
N GLY A 66 7.01 -17.54 10.09
CA GLY A 66 7.29 -16.17 10.51
C GLY A 66 6.19 -15.17 10.10
N MET A 67 6.44 -13.90 10.37
CA MET A 67 5.52 -12.81 10.05
C MET A 67 5.56 -12.43 8.57
N ALA A 68 4.40 -12.07 8.01
CA ALA A 68 4.30 -11.41 6.72
C ALA A 68 5.16 -10.14 6.69
N THR A 69 5.90 -10.00 5.60
CA THR A 69 6.82 -8.90 5.37
C THR A 69 6.21 -7.85 4.47
N ILE A 70 6.79 -6.65 4.46
CA ILE A 70 6.29 -5.56 3.61
C ILE A 70 6.40 -5.86 2.12
N TRP A 71 7.25 -6.82 1.73
CA TRP A 71 7.25 -7.35 0.37
C TRP A 71 6.00 -8.18 0.11
N ASP A 72 5.56 -9.03 1.03
CA ASP A 72 4.36 -9.86 0.84
C ASP A 72 3.09 -9.02 0.62
N ALA A 73 3.06 -7.79 1.15
CA ALA A 73 2.01 -6.80 0.87
C ALA A 73 1.85 -6.48 -0.63
N ASP A 74 2.86 -6.71 -1.46
CA ASP A 74 2.76 -6.54 -2.92
C ASP A 74 1.64 -7.39 -3.52
N ILE A 75 1.41 -8.59 -2.97
CA ILE A 75 0.33 -9.50 -3.39
C ILE A 75 -1.04 -8.88 -3.06
N LEU A 76 -1.14 -8.21 -1.90
CA LEU A 76 -2.37 -7.54 -1.49
C LEU A 76 -2.63 -6.27 -2.31
N ILE A 77 -1.58 -5.53 -2.69
CA ILE A 77 -1.66 -4.39 -3.61
C ILE A 77 -2.15 -4.88 -4.98
N TRP A 78 -1.61 -5.98 -5.49
CA TRP A 78 -2.10 -6.62 -6.72
C TRP A 78 -3.57 -7.00 -6.60
N ALA A 79 -3.97 -7.67 -5.52
CA ALA A 79 -5.33 -8.11 -5.29
C ALA A 79 -6.32 -6.93 -5.22
N ALA A 80 -5.96 -5.87 -4.51
CA ALA A 80 -6.76 -4.65 -4.42
C ALA A 80 -6.89 -3.94 -5.78
N SER A 81 -5.81 -3.92 -6.56
CA SER A 81 -5.80 -3.35 -7.92
C SER A 81 -6.72 -4.13 -8.86
N ALA A 82 -6.68 -5.46 -8.81
CA ALA A 82 -7.52 -6.34 -9.61
C ALA A 82 -9.01 -6.18 -9.27
N LEU A 83 -9.36 -6.17 -7.98
CA LEU A 83 -10.73 -5.93 -7.52
C LEU A 83 -11.25 -4.56 -7.93
N ASN A 84 -10.43 -3.51 -7.76
CA ASN A 84 -10.80 -2.17 -8.19
C ASN A 84 -11.04 -2.10 -9.70
N ARG A 85 -10.25 -2.82 -10.52
CA ARG A 85 -10.48 -2.91 -11.97
C ARG A 85 -11.81 -3.57 -12.30
N LEU A 86 -12.12 -4.72 -11.69
CA LEU A 86 -13.41 -5.39 -11.90
C LEU A 86 -14.58 -4.46 -11.54
N LYS A 87 -14.43 -3.70 -10.45
CA LYS A 87 -15.41 -2.70 -10.05
C LYS A 87 -15.59 -1.60 -11.09
N GLN A 88 -14.49 -1.05 -11.60
CA GLN A 88 -14.50 -0.04 -12.67
C GLN A 88 -15.11 -0.56 -13.98
N GLN A 89 -15.05 -1.87 -14.21
CA GLN A 89 -15.70 -2.53 -15.34
C GLN A 89 -17.20 -2.79 -15.11
N GLY A 90 -17.76 -2.38 -13.96
CA GLY A 90 -19.18 -2.53 -13.65
C GLY A 90 -19.57 -3.90 -13.14
N VAL A 91 -18.62 -4.71 -12.66
CA VAL A 91 -18.92 -6.00 -12.01
C VAL A 91 -19.59 -5.71 -10.65
N ASN A 92 -20.86 -6.09 -10.51
CA ASN A 92 -21.65 -5.85 -9.30
C ASN A 92 -21.19 -6.75 -8.13
N ASP A 93 -20.98 -8.03 -8.39
CA ASP A 93 -20.55 -9.01 -7.38
C ASP A 93 -19.05 -9.28 -7.52
N LEU A 94 -18.26 -8.54 -6.75
CA LEU A 94 -16.81 -8.70 -6.75
C LEU A 94 -16.41 -10.04 -6.11
N PRO A 95 -15.55 -10.85 -6.75
CA PRO A 95 -15.16 -12.15 -6.21
C PRO A 95 -14.20 -11.98 -5.04
N ARG A 96 -14.42 -12.70 -3.93
CA ARG A 96 -13.46 -12.75 -2.81
C ARG A 96 -12.23 -13.62 -3.13
N THR A 97 -12.41 -14.60 -4.00
CA THR A 97 -11.35 -15.48 -4.50
C THR A 97 -10.90 -14.99 -5.87
N LEU A 98 -9.63 -14.58 -5.95
CA LEU A 98 -9.00 -14.14 -7.19
C LEU A 98 -8.28 -15.29 -7.85
N ARG A 99 -8.42 -15.42 -9.17
CA ARG A 99 -7.76 -16.46 -9.97
C ARG A 99 -6.84 -15.81 -11.01
N THR A 100 -5.59 -16.25 -11.06
CA THR A 100 -4.55 -15.76 -11.98
C THR A 100 -3.51 -16.84 -12.23
N THR A 101 -2.44 -16.56 -12.98
CA THR A 101 -1.25 -17.43 -13.01
C THR A 101 -0.18 -16.87 -12.07
N ALA A 102 0.64 -17.75 -11.51
CA ALA A 102 1.79 -17.30 -10.71
C ALA A 102 2.78 -16.46 -11.55
N TYR A 103 2.90 -16.74 -12.86
CA TYR A 103 3.69 -15.92 -13.78
C TYR A 103 3.14 -14.49 -13.89
N ASP A 104 1.83 -14.34 -14.15
CA ASP A 104 1.20 -13.02 -14.31
C ASP A 104 1.24 -12.21 -13.03
N LEU A 105 1.02 -12.86 -11.87
CA LEU A 105 1.14 -12.22 -10.57
C LEU A 105 2.57 -11.71 -10.34
N LEU A 106 3.59 -12.56 -10.49
CA LEU A 106 4.98 -12.19 -10.27
C LEU A 106 5.42 -11.04 -11.20
N ARG A 107 5.03 -11.12 -12.48
CA ARG A 107 5.28 -10.06 -13.45
C ARG A 107 4.59 -8.75 -13.08
N ALA A 108 3.34 -8.81 -12.60
CA ALA A 108 2.58 -7.64 -12.18
C ALA A 108 3.23 -6.88 -11.01
N ILE A 109 3.79 -7.61 -10.05
CA ILE A 109 4.47 -7.03 -8.88
C ILE A 109 5.98 -6.85 -9.09
N LYS A 110 6.45 -6.92 -10.34
CA LYS A 110 7.86 -6.77 -10.77
C LYS A 110 8.83 -7.67 -9.99
N ARG A 111 8.46 -8.93 -9.74
CA ARG A 111 9.32 -9.95 -9.12
C ARG A 111 9.92 -10.90 -10.14
N ASP A 112 10.94 -11.63 -9.69
CA ASP A 112 11.54 -12.73 -10.44
C ASP A 112 10.46 -13.73 -10.90
N THR A 113 10.52 -14.16 -12.15
CA THR A 113 9.60 -15.15 -12.76
C THR A 113 10.29 -16.51 -12.96
N GLY A 114 11.50 -16.68 -12.43
CA GLY A 114 12.20 -17.96 -12.37
C GLY A 114 11.80 -18.81 -11.17
N GLY A 115 12.41 -20.00 -11.04
CA GLY A 115 12.10 -20.96 -9.99
C GLY A 115 12.20 -20.39 -8.56
N LYS A 116 13.14 -19.46 -8.33
CA LYS A 116 13.27 -18.75 -7.06
C LYS A 116 12.05 -17.87 -6.77
N GLY A 117 11.58 -17.08 -7.74
CA GLY A 117 10.37 -16.28 -7.61
C GLY A 117 9.14 -17.10 -7.23
N TYR A 118 8.97 -18.29 -7.83
CA TYR A 118 7.86 -19.20 -7.46
C TYR A 118 7.97 -19.74 -6.02
N GLN A 119 9.18 -20.07 -5.56
CA GLN A 119 9.39 -20.49 -4.17
C GLN A 119 9.11 -19.35 -3.19
N GLU A 120 9.59 -18.13 -3.50
CA GLU A 120 9.34 -16.93 -2.70
C GLU A 120 7.85 -16.56 -2.69
N LEU A 121 7.12 -16.80 -3.78
CA LEU A 121 5.67 -16.61 -3.85
C LEU A 121 4.93 -17.55 -2.89
N ARG A 122 5.25 -18.84 -2.90
CA ARG A 122 4.65 -19.81 -1.96
C ARG A 122 4.92 -19.42 -0.51
N ALA A 123 6.17 -19.08 -0.19
CA ALA A 123 6.54 -18.61 1.14
C ALA A 123 5.83 -17.30 1.53
N ALA A 124 5.59 -16.39 0.58
CA ALA A 124 4.82 -15.18 0.81
C ALA A 124 3.34 -15.50 1.13
N LEU A 125 2.72 -16.39 0.36
CA LEU A 125 1.34 -16.84 0.57
C LEU A 125 1.17 -17.53 1.94
N ASP A 126 2.10 -18.41 2.32
CA ASP A 126 2.09 -19.05 3.63
C ASP A 126 2.20 -18.04 4.78
N ARG A 127 3.07 -17.04 4.64
CA ARG A 127 3.17 -15.95 5.64
C ARG A 127 1.91 -15.09 5.68
N LEU A 128 1.29 -14.79 4.55
CA LEU A 128 0.04 -14.02 4.48
C LEU A 128 -1.13 -14.77 5.13
N ALA A 129 -1.21 -16.09 4.92
CA ALA A 129 -2.25 -16.94 5.49
C ALA A 129 -2.06 -17.19 7.00
N SER A 130 -0.81 -17.30 7.46
CA SER A 130 -0.50 -17.66 8.85
C SER A 130 -0.29 -16.48 9.80
N THR A 131 -0.01 -15.27 9.30
CA THR A 131 0.15 -14.08 10.15
C THR A 131 -1.19 -13.68 10.76
N THR A 132 -1.26 -13.64 12.10
CA THR A 132 -2.47 -13.24 12.82
C THR A 132 -2.39 -11.78 13.20
N ILE A 133 -3.44 -11.02 12.88
CA ILE A 133 -3.54 -9.59 13.12
C ILE A 133 -4.71 -9.33 14.06
N PHE A 134 -4.46 -8.53 15.08
CA PHE A 134 -5.45 -7.99 15.99
C PHE A 134 -5.47 -6.47 15.88
N THR A 135 -6.65 -5.86 15.77
CA THR A 135 -6.75 -4.41 15.67
C THR A 135 -8.11 -3.88 16.12
N SER A 136 -8.15 -2.64 16.61
CA SER A 136 -9.39 -1.89 16.81
C SER A 136 -9.90 -1.20 15.53
N LEU A 137 -9.16 -1.25 14.42
CA LEU A 137 -9.62 -0.70 13.15
C LEU A 137 -10.89 -1.38 12.65
N ARG A 138 -11.90 -0.56 12.30
CA ARG A 138 -13.25 -1.00 11.88
C ARG A 138 -13.97 -1.87 12.89
N ALA A 139 -13.49 -1.87 14.13
CA ALA A 139 -14.13 -2.60 15.19
C ALA A 139 -15.27 -1.76 15.75
N LYS A 140 -16.46 -2.36 15.93
CA LYS A 140 -17.55 -1.72 16.66
C LYS A 140 -17.14 -1.64 18.14
N ARG A 141 -17.59 -0.60 18.87
CA ARG A 141 -17.27 -0.42 20.30
C ARG A 141 -17.39 -1.75 21.07
N GLY A 142 -16.32 -2.13 21.77
CA GLY A 142 -16.26 -3.33 22.60
C GLY A 142 -16.03 -4.66 21.86
N ARG A 143 -15.61 -4.64 20.59
CA ARG A 143 -15.18 -5.85 19.87
C ARG A 143 -13.76 -5.70 19.35
N ASP A 144 -12.97 -6.75 19.46
CA ASP A 144 -11.68 -6.87 18.79
C ASP A 144 -11.87 -7.64 17.48
N ARG A 145 -11.13 -7.26 16.43
CA ARG A 145 -11.07 -8.07 15.20
C ARG A 145 -9.76 -8.84 15.15
N ARG A 146 -9.86 -10.14 14.90
CA ARG A 146 -8.75 -11.05 14.59
C ARG A 146 -8.90 -11.55 13.16
N PHE A 147 -7.85 -11.46 12.35
CA PHE A 147 -7.86 -11.96 10.97
C PHE A 147 -6.44 -12.28 10.46
N SER A 148 -6.35 -13.01 9.36
CA SER A 148 -5.16 -13.17 8.50
C SER A 148 -5.33 -12.35 7.22
N TRP A 149 -4.26 -12.13 6.45
CA TRP A 149 -4.37 -11.37 5.20
C TRP A 149 -5.19 -12.10 4.13
N ILE A 150 -5.00 -13.41 4.03
CA ILE A 150 -5.73 -14.31 3.14
C ILE A 150 -6.29 -15.47 3.95
N ASP A 151 -7.45 -15.97 3.55
CA ASP A 151 -8.08 -17.13 4.18
C ASP A 151 -7.55 -18.43 3.58
N GLU A 152 -7.25 -18.44 2.28
CA GLU A 152 -6.87 -19.64 1.53
C GLU A 152 -6.04 -19.27 0.29
N TRP A 153 -5.13 -20.16 -0.10
CA TRP A 153 -4.52 -20.14 -1.43
C TRP A 153 -4.36 -21.56 -1.95
N ASP A 154 -4.46 -21.74 -3.27
CA ASP A 154 -4.27 -23.02 -3.95
C ASP A 154 -3.59 -22.83 -5.30
N ILE A 155 -2.76 -23.79 -5.71
CA ILE A 155 -2.15 -23.83 -7.03
C ILE A 155 -2.74 -25.01 -7.78
N GLU A 156 -3.65 -24.72 -8.71
CA GLU A 156 -4.19 -25.70 -9.64
C GLU A 156 -3.06 -26.16 -10.56
N VAL A 157 -2.79 -27.47 -10.56
CA VAL A 157 -1.84 -28.12 -11.47
C VAL A 157 -2.58 -28.94 -12.51
N ASP A 158 -2.02 -29.02 -13.71
CA ASP A 158 -2.49 -29.92 -14.75
C ASP A 158 -2.30 -31.38 -14.28
N PRO A 159 -3.34 -32.22 -14.27
CA PRO A 159 -3.25 -33.57 -13.72
C PRO A 159 -2.39 -34.52 -14.55
N ILE A 160 -2.04 -34.16 -15.79
CA ILE A 160 -1.25 -34.99 -16.71
C ILE A 160 0.20 -34.50 -16.75
N THR A 161 0.39 -33.18 -16.89
CA THR A 161 1.73 -32.58 -17.05
C THR A 161 2.33 -32.08 -15.74
N GLU A 162 1.56 -32.09 -14.64
CA GLU A 162 1.89 -31.53 -13.32
C GLU A 162 2.27 -30.04 -13.34
N GLN A 163 2.04 -29.36 -14.48
CA GLN A 163 2.37 -27.95 -14.64
C GLN A 163 1.35 -27.06 -13.92
N PRO A 164 1.79 -26.02 -13.18
CA PRO A 164 0.88 -25.04 -12.59
C PRO A 164 0.03 -24.34 -13.65
N ARG A 165 -1.30 -24.50 -13.57
CA ARG A 165 -2.29 -23.86 -14.44
C ARG A 165 -2.81 -22.56 -13.87
N ALA A 166 -3.13 -22.52 -12.58
CA ALA A 166 -3.69 -21.33 -11.96
C ALA A 166 -3.31 -21.24 -10.48
N LEU A 167 -3.29 -20.01 -9.99
CA LEU A 167 -3.16 -19.64 -8.59
C LEU A 167 -4.48 -19.01 -8.16
N ARG A 168 -5.06 -19.55 -7.07
CA ARG A 168 -6.25 -19.02 -6.41
C ARG A 168 -5.85 -18.42 -5.08
N ILE A 169 -6.36 -17.23 -4.80
CA ILE A 169 -6.13 -16.52 -3.53
C ILE A 169 -7.47 -16.04 -3.01
N THR A 170 -7.91 -16.56 -1.87
CA THR A 170 -9.12 -16.11 -1.18
C THR A 170 -8.74 -15.06 -0.14
N LEU A 171 -9.15 -13.81 -0.36
CA LEU A 171 -8.91 -12.72 0.58
C LEU A 171 -9.72 -12.92 1.86
N SER A 172 -9.17 -12.50 2.99
CA SER A 172 -9.96 -12.45 4.22
C SER A 172 -11.06 -11.41 4.12
N ASN A 173 -12.14 -11.61 4.89
CA ASN A 173 -13.26 -10.67 4.90
C ASN A 173 -12.83 -9.24 5.26
N TRP A 174 -11.85 -9.08 6.15
CA TRP A 174 -11.35 -7.75 6.53
C TRP A 174 -10.71 -7.02 5.35
N ILE A 175 -9.92 -7.72 4.53
CA ILE A 175 -9.29 -7.16 3.34
C ILE A 175 -10.33 -6.90 2.25
N TYR A 176 -11.19 -7.88 1.99
CA TYR A 176 -12.26 -7.74 1.01
C TYR A 176 -13.19 -6.54 1.32
N GLU A 177 -13.66 -6.40 2.56
CA GLU A 177 -14.43 -5.23 3.02
C GLU A 177 -13.65 -3.92 2.83
N GLY A 178 -12.33 -3.97 3.03
CA GLY A 178 -11.47 -2.80 2.89
C GLY A 178 -11.21 -2.35 1.46
N VAL A 179 -11.22 -3.28 0.51
CA VAL A 179 -10.97 -3.00 -0.90
C VAL A 179 -12.26 -2.60 -1.62
N THR A 180 -13.38 -3.24 -1.28
CA THR A 180 -14.67 -2.98 -1.94
C THR A 180 -15.20 -1.55 -1.67
N GLN A 181 -14.80 -0.95 -0.54
CA GLN A 181 -15.09 0.44 -0.20
C GLN A 181 -14.08 1.41 -0.86
N GLU A 182 -14.47 2.04 -1.97
CA GLU A 182 -13.60 2.90 -2.80
C GLU A 182 -12.82 3.96 -2.02
N LYS A 183 -13.43 4.59 -1.02
CA LYS A 183 -12.79 5.65 -0.20
C LYS A 183 -11.58 5.15 0.61
N GLN A 184 -11.35 3.84 0.63
CA GLN A 184 -10.26 3.21 1.38
C GLN A 184 -9.04 2.85 0.51
N LEU A 185 -9.10 3.05 -0.80
CA LEU A 185 -7.97 2.77 -1.70
C LEU A 185 -7.22 4.05 -2.09
N LEU A 186 -5.90 3.98 -2.10
CA LEU A 186 -5.02 5.01 -2.66
C LEU A 186 -4.26 4.46 -3.86
N THR A 187 -4.15 5.29 -4.90
CA THR A 187 -3.31 4.97 -6.07
C THR A 187 -1.84 5.10 -5.69
N MET A 188 -1.03 4.11 -6.03
CA MET A 188 0.42 4.05 -5.82
C MET A 188 1.17 4.29 -7.13
N HIS A 189 2.40 4.79 -7.04
CA HIS A 189 3.29 4.94 -8.19
C HIS A 189 3.79 3.56 -8.67
N PRO A 190 3.86 3.31 -9.99
CA PRO A 190 4.36 2.03 -10.53
C PRO A 190 5.78 1.64 -10.08
N ASP A 191 6.61 2.62 -9.74
CA ASP A 191 7.99 2.39 -9.26
C ASP A 191 8.07 2.03 -7.77
N TYR A 192 6.93 1.94 -7.07
CA TYR A 192 6.89 1.40 -5.71
C TYR A 192 7.55 0.02 -5.62
N PHE A 193 7.28 -0.87 -6.59
CA PHE A 193 7.84 -2.22 -6.57
C PHE A 193 9.37 -2.26 -6.77
N SER A 194 9.95 -1.20 -7.34
CA SER A 194 11.41 -1.04 -7.52
C SER A 194 12.14 -0.75 -6.20
N LEU A 195 11.42 -0.31 -5.15
CA LEU A 195 12.01 -0.09 -3.83
C LEU A 195 12.49 -1.41 -3.22
N THR A 196 13.79 -1.50 -2.92
CA THR A 196 14.41 -2.75 -2.45
C THR A 196 14.43 -2.91 -0.93
N GLY A 197 14.38 -1.81 -0.18
CA GLY A 197 14.43 -1.81 1.27
C GLY A 197 13.06 -1.64 1.95
N GLY A 198 12.91 -2.31 3.09
CA GLY A 198 11.62 -2.38 3.78
C GLY A 198 11.23 -1.06 4.44
N LEU A 199 12.20 -0.29 4.93
CA LEU A 199 11.93 1.03 5.48
C LEU A 199 11.54 2.02 4.37
N GLU A 200 12.20 2.02 3.21
CA GLU A 200 11.83 2.85 2.06
C GLU A 200 10.38 2.61 1.64
N ARG A 201 9.98 1.32 1.52
CA ARG A 201 8.60 0.95 1.19
C ARG A 201 7.59 1.45 2.21
N ALA A 202 7.90 1.30 3.51
CA ALA A 202 7.03 1.79 4.57
C ALA A 202 6.90 3.32 4.55
N LEU A 203 8.01 4.04 4.35
CA LEU A 203 8.03 5.49 4.26
C LEU A 203 7.25 6.00 3.05
N TYR A 204 7.38 5.37 1.88
CA TYR A 204 6.57 5.71 0.71
C TYR A 204 5.07 5.60 1.01
N ARG A 205 4.63 4.49 1.64
CA ARG A 205 3.22 4.29 2.02
C ARG A 205 2.75 5.36 3.02
N ILE A 206 3.55 5.67 4.04
CA ILE A 206 3.23 6.71 5.02
C ILE A 206 3.13 8.09 4.34
N ALA A 207 4.11 8.44 3.49
CA ALA A 207 4.14 9.71 2.76
C ALA A 207 2.93 9.83 1.82
N ARG A 208 2.61 8.77 1.06
CA ARG A 208 1.45 8.75 0.17
C ARG A 208 0.13 8.96 0.91
N LYS A 209 -0.01 8.42 2.13
CA LYS A 209 -1.20 8.64 2.95
C LYS A 209 -1.28 10.06 3.51
N HIS A 210 -0.17 10.57 4.07
CA HIS A 210 -0.17 11.81 4.85
C HIS A 210 0.21 13.03 4.04
N ALA A 211 1.34 13.01 3.34
CA ALA A 211 1.76 14.12 2.50
C ALA A 211 0.77 14.35 1.36
N GLY A 212 0.33 13.27 0.69
CA GLY A 212 -0.61 13.36 -0.42
C GLY A 212 -0.15 14.41 -1.43
N ASP A 213 -1.00 15.41 -1.70
CA ASP A 213 -0.73 16.54 -2.61
C ASP A 213 -0.58 17.88 -1.87
N GLN A 214 -0.23 17.85 -0.58
CA GLN A 214 -0.08 19.07 0.23
C GLN A 214 1.03 19.97 -0.33
N LYS A 215 0.69 21.23 -0.68
CA LYS A 215 1.62 22.22 -1.25
C LYS A 215 2.90 22.38 -0.41
N LYS A 216 2.77 22.44 0.91
CA LYS A 216 3.89 22.59 1.86
C LYS A 216 4.50 21.26 2.31
N GLY A 217 4.06 20.13 1.76
CA GLY A 217 4.46 18.80 2.21
C GLY A 217 3.96 18.47 3.62
N TRP A 218 4.52 17.42 4.20
CA TRP A 218 4.18 16.91 5.53
C TRP A 218 5.43 16.64 6.36
N LEU A 219 5.42 17.13 7.59
CA LEU A 219 6.52 16.97 8.55
C LEU A 219 6.16 15.90 9.59
N CYS A 220 7.08 14.99 9.87
CA CYS A 220 6.90 13.97 10.89
C CYS A 220 8.19 13.71 11.68
N ARG A 221 8.08 13.65 13.01
CA ARG A 221 9.21 13.32 13.89
C ARG A 221 9.69 11.89 13.66
N PHE A 222 10.99 11.66 13.83
CA PHE A 222 11.58 10.33 13.68
C PHE A 222 11.01 9.31 14.67
N SER A 223 10.68 9.72 15.90
CA SER A 223 10.04 8.84 16.89
C SER A 223 8.70 8.31 16.38
N VAL A 224 7.84 9.21 15.88
CA VAL A 224 6.53 8.85 15.34
C VAL A 224 6.67 7.98 14.09
N LEU A 225 7.61 8.26 13.19
CA LEU A 225 7.87 7.40 12.02
C LEU A 225 8.37 6.02 12.44
N LYS A 226 9.21 5.92 13.46
CA LYS A 226 9.69 4.64 13.99
C LYS A 226 8.51 3.79 14.47
N ASP A 227 7.58 4.40 15.20
CA ASP A 227 6.38 3.72 15.71
C ASP A 227 5.45 3.30 14.57
N LYS A 228 5.15 4.22 13.63
CA LYS A 228 4.31 3.94 12.45
C LYS A 228 4.87 2.85 11.54
N THR A 229 6.20 2.79 11.41
CA THR A 229 6.88 1.77 10.59
C THR A 229 7.06 0.44 11.33
N GLY A 230 7.01 0.43 12.68
CA GLY A 230 7.22 -0.77 13.48
C GLY A 230 8.66 -1.27 13.46
N SER A 231 9.61 -0.36 13.21
CA SER A 231 11.04 -0.68 13.18
C SER A 231 11.53 -1.10 14.57
N ASP A 232 12.20 -2.24 14.62
CA ASP A 232 12.84 -2.82 15.80
C ASP A 232 14.26 -2.27 16.03
N SER A 233 14.77 -1.42 15.14
CA SER A 233 16.07 -0.79 15.28
C SER A 233 16.12 0.18 16.46
N GLU A 234 17.31 0.38 17.02
CA GLU A 234 17.54 1.42 18.03
C GLU A 234 17.32 2.82 17.43
N PRO A 235 16.85 3.82 18.20
CA PRO A 235 16.56 5.17 17.67
C PRO A 235 17.71 5.81 16.89
N LYS A 236 18.96 5.59 17.31
CA LYS A 236 20.15 6.11 16.61
C LYS A 236 20.34 5.44 15.24
N GLU A 237 20.14 4.12 15.16
CA GLU A 237 20.23 3.37 13.92
C GLU A 237 19.08 3.71 12.98
N PHE A 238 17.86 3.85 13.51
CA PHE A 238 16.71 4.34 12.74
C PHE A 238 17.02 5.70 12.12
N ALA A 239 17.53 6.65 12.92
CA ALA A 239 17.90 7.97 12.42
C ALA A 239 19.01 7.92 11.35
N ARG A 240 19.98 6.99 11.48
CA ARG A 240 21.02 6.76 10.47
C ARG A 240 20.42 6.20 9.18
N MET A 241 19.47 5.27 9.25
CA MET A 241 18.76 4.74 8.08
C MET A 241 17.93 5.84 7.40
N MET A 242 17.18 6.65 8.16
CA MET A 242 16.42 7.79 7.64
C MET A 242 17.30 8.75 6.84
N ARG A 243 18.47 9.12 7.39
CA ARG A 243 19.44 9.98 6.68
C ARG A 243 19.95 9.36 5.39
N LYS A 244 20.22 8.05 5.38
CA LYS A 244 20.64 7.34 4.15
C LYS A 244 19.56 7.34 3.08
N ILE A 245 18.30 7.14 3.47
CA ILE A 245 17.15 7.17 2.55
C ILE A 245 16.95 8.59 2.00
N ALA A 246 17.03 9.63 2.85
CA ALA A 246 16.93 11.03 2.42
C ALA A 246 18.05 11.40 1.45
N LEU A 247 19.28 10.92 1.70
CA LEU A 247 20.42 11.20 0.83
C LEU A 247 20.29 10.56 -0.56
N ARG A 248 19.72 9.34 -0.63
CA ARG A 248 19.48 8.67 -1.92
C ARG A 248 18.35 9.34 -2.70
N ASP A 249 17.34 9.83 -1.98
CA ASP A 249 16.18 10.52 -2.55
C ASP A 249 15.49 9.70 -3.67
N GLU A 250 15.32 8.40 -3.43
CA GLU A 250 14.78 7.43 -4.41
C GLU A 250 13.30 7.08 -4.14
N LEU A 251 12.63 7.77 -3.21
CA LEU A 251 11.20 7.55 -2.99
C LEU A 251 10.41 8.04 -4.22
N PRO A 252 9.57 7.18 -4.84
CA PRO A 252 8.74 7.60 -5.97
C PRO A 252 7.83 8.76 -5.58
N GLU A 253 7.59 9.71 -6.49
CA GLU A 253 6.76 10.92 -6.31
C GLU A 253 7.15 11.88 -5.18
N TYR A 254 7.93 11.46 -4.18
CA TYR A 254 8.21 12.22 -2.97
C TYR A 254 9.70 12.46 -2.79
N SER A 255 10.09 13.70 -2.49
CA SER A 255 11.39 13.97 -1.90
C SER A 255 11.29 13.94 -0.37
N MET A 256 12.34 13.43 0.27
CA MET A 256 12.45 13.39 1.73
C MET A 256 13.67 14.16 2.21
N THR A 257 13.45 15.23 2.96
CA THR A 257 14.53 16.00 3.60
C THR A 257 14.52 15.83 5.11
N ILE A 258 15.70 15.89 5.73
CA ILE A 258 15.83 15.81 7.18
C ILE A 258 15.87 17.22 7.76
N VAL A 259 14.96 17.49 8.69
CA VAL A 259 14.79 18.79 9.34
C VAL A 259 14.75 18.63 10.86
N LYS A 260 14.70 19.74 11.59
CA LYS A 260 14.37 19.75 13.02
C LYS A 260 12.92 20.18 13.18
N ALA A 261 12.19 19.47 14.03
CA ALA A 261 10.87 19.93 14.48
C ALA A 261 11.00 21.16 15.39
N ALA A 262 9.88 21.79 15.73
CA ALA A 262 9.85 22.99 16.58
C ALA A 262 10.50 22.79 17.96
N ASP A 263 10.49 21.56 18.48
CA ASP A 263 11.13 21.17 19.74
C ASP A 263 12.61 20.76 19.58
N GLY A 264 13.20 20.95 18.40
CA GLY A 264 14.57 20.58 18.07
C GLY A 264 14.79 19.09 17.78
N SER A 265 13.76 18.25 17.90
CA SER A 265 13.87 16.81 17.61
C SER A 265 14.05 16.53 16.11
N PRO A 266 14.76 15.46 15.71
CA PRO A 266 14.93 15.11 14.31
C PRO A 266 13.59 14.71 13.68
N ALA A 267 13.31 15.27 12.51
CA ALA A 267 12.11 15.03 11.74
C ALA A 267 12.44 14.84 10.25
N ALA A 268 11.52 14.20 9.53
CA ALA A 268 11.54 14.13 8.08
C ALA A 268 10.41 14.98 7.52
N HIS A 269 10.72 15.74 6.48
CA HIS A 269 9.77 16.48 5.67
C HIS A 269 9.62 15.78 4.33
N PHE A 270 8.39 15.44 3.98
CA PHE A 270 8.03 14.77 2.73
C PHE A 270 7.25 15.75 1.87
N ILE A 271 7.71 15.96 0.64
CA ILE A 271 7.01 16.82 -0.32
C ILE A 271 6.93 16.10 -1.66
N ARG A 272 5.79 16.25 -2.34
CA ARG A 272 5.68 15.74 -3.71
C ARG A 272 6.65 16.49 -4.60
N ARG A 273 7.36 15.76 -5.46
CA ARG A 273 8.38 16.32 -6.37
C ARG A 273 7.80 17.37 -7.32
N ASP A 274 6.57 17.15 -7.78
CA ASP A 274 5.83 18.07 -8.65
C ASP A 274 5.10 19.20 -7.89
N ALA A 275 5.16 19.24 -6.55
CA ALA A 275 4.47 20.27 -5.78
C ALA A 275 5.05 21.67 -6.02
N GLY A 276 6.35 21.77 -6.30
CA GLY A 276 7.01 23.04 -6.63
C GLY A 276 6.49 23.63 -7.94
N GLU A 277 6.43 22.81 -8.99
CA GLU A 277 5.90 23.19 -10.30
C GLU A 277 4.42 23.58 -10.22
N ARG A 278 3.59 22.80 -9.50
CA ARG A 278 2.17 23.11 -9.29
C ARG A 278 1.95 24.41 -8.50
N THR A 279 2.84 24.71 -7.55
CA THR A 279 2.75 25.96 -6.77
C THR A 279 3.10 27.15 -7.66
N ALA A 280 4.17 27.06 -8.45
CA ALA A 280 4.54 28.09 -9.41
C ALA A 280 3.44 28.37 -10.44
N ILE A 281 2.80 27.32 -10.98
CA ILE A 281 1.66 27.48 -11.91
C ILE A 281 0.45 28.12 -11.19
N SER A 282 0.14 27.67 -9.97
CA SER A 282 -0.97 28.24 -9.18
C SER A 282 -0.76 29.72 -8.87
N ASP A 283 0.47 30.12 -8.53
CA ASP A 283 0.80 31.51 -8.20
C ASP A 283 0.76 32.38 -9.47
N ALA A 284 1.25 31.87 -10.61
CA ALA A 284 1.17 32.55 -11.91
C ALA A 284 -0.28 32.75 -12.40
N ILE A 285 -1.19 31.79 -12.16
CA ILE A 285 -2.62 31.95 -12.48
C ILE A 285 -3.25 33.05 -11.62
N ILE A 286 -2.94 33.09 -10.31
CA ILE A 286 -3.45 34.13 -9.41
C ILE A 286 -2.95 35.51 -9.84
N GLU A 287 -1.67 35.62 -10.20
CA GLU A 287 -1.07 36.86 -10.68
C GLU A 287 -1.72 37.32 -11.99
N PHE A 288 -1.97 36.40 -12.93
CA PHE A 288 -2.70 36.69 -14.18
C PHE A 288 -4.13 37.19 -13.91
N ASP A 289 -4.89 36.52 -13.05
CA ASP A 289 -6.27 36.91 -12.72
C ASP A 289 -6.33 38.29 -12.07
N GLN A 290 -5.36 38.63 -11.23
CA GLN A 290 -5.22 39.97 -10.64
C GLN A 290 -4.92 41.04 -11.70
N LEU A 291 -3.93 40.80 -12.57
CA LEU A 291 -3.59 41.70 -13.67
C LEU A 291 -4.77 41.90 -14.65
N TYR A 292 -5.53 40.84 -14.92
CA TYR A 292 -6.71 40.89 -15.77
C TYR A 292 -7.83 41.73 -15.13
N ALA A 293 -8.12 41.49 -13.83
CA ALA A 293 -9.12 42.26 -13.09
C ALA A 293 -8.77 43.76 -13.04
N ASP A 294 -7.49 44.10 -12.78
CA ASP A 294 -7.01 45.48 -12.75
C ASP A 294 -7.12 46.15 -14.12
N THR A 295 -6.84 45.41 -15.20
CA THR A 295 -6.96 45.93 -16.58
C THR A 295 -8.40 46.21 -16.97
N ILE A 296 -9.35 45.36 -16.56
CA ILE A 296 -10.79 45.57 -16.78
C ILE A 296 -11.29 46.77 -15.97
N ALA A 297 -10.88 46.89 -14.70
CA ALA A 297 -11.25 48.02 -13.85
C ALA A 297 -10.75 49.36 -14.42
N LYS A 298 -9.53 49.40 -14.97
CA LYS A 298 -8.95 50.59 -15.60
C LYS A 298 -9.72 51.00 -16.87
N LYS A 299 -10.09 50.03 -17.71
CA LYS A 299 -10.90 50.27 -18.92
C LYS A 299 -12.32 50.77 -18.59
N GLN A 300 -12.92 50.32 -17.50
CA GLN A 300 -14.25 50.81 -17.08
C GLN A 300 -14.19 52.19 -16.43
N GLY A 301 -13.10 52.53 -15.74
CA GLY A 301 -12.86 53.88 -15.21
C GLY A 301 -12.67 54.94 -16.31
N ASP A 302 -11.99 54.60 -17.40
CA ASP A 302 -11.78 55.50 -18.55
C ASP A 302 -13.05 55.69 -19.43
N LEU A 303 -14.10 54.87 -19.24
CA LEU A 303 -15.38 54.97 -19.95
C LEU A 303 -16.44 55.80 -19.20
N LEU A 304 -16.13 56.28 -17.99
CA LEU A 304 -17.01 57.08 -17.13
C LEU A 304 -16.54 58.54 -16.97
N LEU A 305 -15.55 58.98 -17.76
CA LEU A 305 -15.09 60.36 -17.93
C LEU A 305 -15.42 60.85 -19.34
#